data_AF-A0A533YHC7-F1
#
_entry.id   AF-A0A533YHC7-F1
#
_cell.length_a   1.000
_cell.length_b   1.000
_cell.length_c   1.000
_cell.angle_alpha   90.00
_cell.angle_beta   90.00
_cell.angle_gamma   90.00
#
_symmetry.space_group_name_H-M   'P 1'
#
loop_
_entity.id
_entity.type
_entity.pdbx_description
1 polymer ?
#
loop_
_entity_poly.entity_id
_entity_poly.type
_entity_poly.pdbx_seq_one_letter_code
_entity_poly.pdbx_strand_id
1 'polypeptide(L)'
;MKIDVARSVTKNDAVMMGSQVVTWLYTFILMLFLPRYLGSEDYGRLYLAISVGMIIQIVIEFGGSYYIPKEVSRDQASAPSLVMNFILIRIFLWVVSILLLAGFANLASYPGEVKGLLFIIGTAKLWEGIAGVVRNCLQGFEKMEYTSAAAIVERTFLTAVGVVALFLGAGAAVIAAIMAVSTLLNFLTVAKFFRRFVPRLPRFDPSAAFAHGVGIGGGVVRGRVPFF
;
A
#
# COMPACT_ATOMS: atom_id res chain seq x y z
N MET A 1 -28.38 -7.24 -18.07
CA MET A 1 -27.79 -5.96 -17.63
C MET A 1 -27.66 -5.83 -16.10
N LYS A 2 -28.72 -5.85 -15.27
CA LYS A 2 -28.56 -5.87 -13.78
C LYS A 2 -27.93 -7.16 -13.22
N ILE A 3 -28.19 -8.31 -13.88
CA ILE A 3 -27.68 -9.63 -13.45
C ILE A 3 -26.18 -9.81 -13.75
N ASP A 4 -25.67 -9.17 -14.81
CA ASP A 4 -24.26 -9.26 -15.22
C ASP A 4 -23.35 -8.45 -14.30
N VAL A 5 -23.80 -7.27 -13.88
CA VAL A 5 -23.11 -6.43 -12.89
C VAL A 5 -23.06 -7.17 -11.56
N ALA A 6 -24.19 -7.70 -11.06
CA ALA A 6 -24.23 -8.47 -9.82
C ALA A 6 -23.29 -9.68 -9.86
N ARG A 7 -23.27 -10.46 -10.95
CA ARG A 7 -22.38 -11.62 -11.10
C ARG A 7 -20.89 -11.22 -11.16
N SER A 8 -20.56 -10.07 -11.76
CA SER A 8 -19.18 -9.56 -11.81
C SER A 8 -18.71 -9.04 -10.44
N VAL A 9 -19.58 -8.35 -9.70
CA VAL A 9 -19.34 -7.84 -8.35
C VAL A 9 -19.17 -9.01 -7.39
N THR A 10 -20.07 -10.00 -7.41
CA THR A 10 -19.95 -11.20 -6.56
C THR A 10 -18.69 -12.02 -6.86
N LYS A 11 -18.25 -12.10 -8.12
CA LYS A 11 -17.00 -12.80 -8.47
C LYS A 11 -15.76 -12.06 -7.98
N ASN A 12 -15.70 -10.74 -8.14
CA ASN A 12 -14.59 -9.92 -7.64
C ASN A 12 -14.54 -9.89 -6.10
N ASP A 13 -15.69 -9.79 -5.46
CA ASP A 13 -15.80 -9.83 -4.00
C ASP A 13 -15.40 -11.19 -3.44
N ALA A 14 -15.80 -12.28 -4.10
CA ALA A 14 -15.38 -13.63 -3.72
C ALA A 14 -13.87 -13.85 -3.88
N VAL A 15 -13.25 -13.30 -4.94
CA VAL A 15 -11.79 -13.34 -5.13
C VAL A 15 -11.08 -12.52 -4.06
N MET A 16 -11.60 -11.34 -3.70
CA MET A 16 -11.06 -10.53 -2.60
C MET A 16 -11.15 -11.27 -1.27
N MET A 17 -12.32 -11.82 -0.93
CA MET A 17 -12.53 -12.61 0.28
C MET A 17 -11.60 -13.82 0.35
N GLY A 18 -11.46 -14.57 -0.76
CA GLY A 18 -10.52 -15.68 -0.86
C GLY A 18 -9.07 -15.24 -0.65
N SER A 19 -8.67 -14.12 -1.25
CA SER A 19 -7.32 -13.56 -1.07
C SER A 19 -7.06 -13.14 0.38
N GLN A 20 -8.08 -12.68 1.11
CA GLN A 20 -7.97 -12.27 2.50
C GLN A 20 -7.82 -13.48 3.44
N VAL A 21 -8.51 -14.59 3.16
CA VAL A 21 -8.31 -15.84 3.92
C VAL A 21 -6.89 -16.36 3.72
N VAL A 22 -6.42 -16.42 2.47
CA VAL A 22 -5.03 -16.84 2.15
C VAL A 22 -4.01 -15.96 2.87
N THR A 23 -4.29 -14.67 2.94
CA THR A 23 -3.46 -13.71 3.67
C THR A 23 -3.39 -13.99 5.14
N TRP A 24 -4.54 -14.21 5.78
CA TRP A 24 -4.57 -14.51 7.21
C TRP A 24 -3.85 -15.81 7.53
N LEU A 25 -3.94 -16.82 6.65
CA LEU A 25 -3.15 -18.04 6.77
C LEU A 25 -1.64 -17.76 6.73
N TYR A 26 -1.19 -16.92 5.78
CA TYR A 26 0.22 -16.51 5.71
C TYR A 26 0.67 -15.74 6.96
N THR A 27 -0.12 -14.79 7.43
CA THR A 27 0.17 -14.05 8.67
C THR A 27 0.24 -14.98 9.87
N PHE A 28 -0.67 -15.95 9.97
CA PHE A 28 -0.69 -16.94 11.04
C PHE A 28 0.57 -17.82 11.05
N ILE A 29 1.01 -18.29 9.87
CA ILE A 29 2.26 -19.04 9.73
C ILE A 29 3.43 -18.18 10.23
N LEU A 30 3.57 -16.97 9.74
CA LEU A 30 4.68 -16.08 10.15
C LEU A 30 4.63 -15.79 11.66
N MET A 31 3.45 -15.60 12.24
CA MET A 31 3.28 -15.34 13.67
C MET A 31 3.71 -16.53 14.55
N LEU A 32 3.57 -17.77 14.07
CA LEU A 32 4.06 -18.96 14.78
C LEU A 32 5.57 -19.18 14.64
N PHE A 33 6.11 -18.94 13.45
CA PHE A 33 7.51 -19.25 13.13
C PHE A 33 8.47 -18.15 13.58
N LEU A 34 8.14 -16.87 13.39
CA LEU A 34 9.07 -15.77 13.72
C LEU A 34 9.55 -15.81 15.19
N PRO A 35 8.68 -15.82 16.21
CA PRO A 35 9.12 -15.80 17.60
C PRO A 35 9.94 -17.04 17.99
N ARG A 36 9.64 -18.19 17.37
CA ARG A 36 10.27 -19.47 17.67
C ARG A 36 11.71 -19.56 17.15
N TYR A 37 11.97 -19.01 15.97
CA TYR A 37 13.28 -19.10 15.32
C TYR A 37 14.18 -17.89 15.61
N LEU A 38 13.63 -16.68 15.73
CA LEU A 38 14.42 -15.49 16.07
C LEU A 38 14.70 -15.36 17.58
N GLY A 39 13.90 -16.02 18.42
CA GLY A 39 13.90 -15.76 19.85
C GLY A 39 13.18 -14.46 20.21
N SER A 40 12.96 -14.24 21.51
CA SER A 40 12.15 -13.14 22.03
C SER A 40 12.75 -11.75 21.79
N GLU A 41 14.08 -11.63 21.83
CA GLU A 41 14.77 -10.35 21.70
C GLU A 41 14.73 -9.82 20.27
N ASP A 42 15.21 -10.59 19.29
CA ASP A 42 15.22 -10.18 17.88
C ASP A 42 13.82 -10.07 17.28
N TYR A 43 12.89 -10.92 17.71
CA TYR A 43 11.47 -10.76 17.35
C TYR A 43 10.91 -9.43 17.88
N GLY A 44 11.23 -9.06 19.12
CA GLY A 44 10.80 -7.79 19.71
C GLY A 44 11.34 -6.58 18.94
N ARG A 45 12.63 -6.61 18.57
CA ARG A 45 13.28 -5.55 17.77
C ARG A 45 12.67 -5.43 16.38
N LEU A 46 12.40 -6.55 15.71
CA LEU A 46 11.73 -6.57 14.42
C LEU A 46 10.29 -6.04 14.52
N TYR A 47 9.53 -6.49 15.51
CA TYR A 47 8.15 -6.07 15.70
C TYR A 47 8.03 -4.58 16.06
N LEU A 48 8.99 -4.05 16.82
CA LEU A 48 9.14 -2.61 17.06
C LEU A 48 9.30 -1.86 15.73
N ALA A 49 10.21 -2.32 14.86
CA ALA A 49 10.43 -1.68 13.56
C ALA A 49 9.20 -1.74 12.65
N ILE A 50 8.50 -2.89 12.63
CA ILE A 50 7.22 -3.04 11.91
C ILE A 50 6.18 -2.05 12.45
N SER A 51 6.06 -1.93 13.77
CA SER A 51 5.09 -1.05 14.43
C SER A 51 5.34 0.43 14.13
N VAL A 52 6.59 0.87 14.24
CA VAL A 52 6.98 2.24 13.85
C VAL A 52 6.75 2.46 12.35
N GLY A 53 7.05 1.46 11.52
CA GLY A 53 6.74 1.48 10.10
C GLY A 53 5.24 1.65 9.80
N MET A 54 4.36 1.01 10.57
CA MET A 54 2.91 1.18 10.44
C MET A 54 2.46 2.61 10.73
N ILE A 55 3.03 3.25 11.76
CA ILE A 55 2.75 4.67 12.08
C ILE A 55 3.20 5.57 10.91
N ILE A 56 4.40 5.35 10.38
CA ILE A 56 4.91 6.08 9.21
C ILE A 56 4.01 5.88 7.99
N GLN A 57 3.53 4.66 7.77
CA GLN A 57 2.68 4.35 6.62
C GLN A 57 1.37 5.15 6.65
N ILE A 58 0.76 5.34 7.82
CA ILE A 58 -0.44 6.18 7.97
C ILE A 58 -0.17 7.61 7.48
N VAL A 59 1.01 8.16 7.82
CA VAL A 59 1.41 9.50 7.37
C VAL A 59 1.63 9.53 5.85
N ILE A 60 2.32 8.53 5.29
CA ILE A 60 2.58 8.45 3.84
C ILE A 60 1.29 8.32 3.04
N GLU A 61 0.32 7.53 3.50
CA GLU A 61 -0.90 7.24 2.75
C GLU A 61 -1.97 8.34 2.82
N PHE A 62 -1.70 9.43 3.55
CA PHE A 62 -2.66 10.45 3.92
C PHE A 62 -3.56 10.90 2.76
N GLY A 63 -4.88 10.78 2.96
CA GLY A 63 -5.93 11.22 2.03
C GLY A 63 -6.11 10.39 0.74
N GLY A 64 -5.07 9.70 0.27
CA GLY A 64 -5.08 9.01 -1.02
C GLY A 64 -6.01 7.80 -1.07
N SER A 65 -6.15 7.06 0.03
CA SER A 65 -6.93 5.81 0.08
C SER A 65 -8.44 6.02 -0.05
N TYR A 66 -8.95 7.23 0.17
CA TYR A 66 -10.36 7.58 -0.04
C TYR A 66 -10.57 8.44 -1.28
N TYR A 67 -9.67 9.38 -1.55
CA TYR A 67 -9.82 10.34 -2.64
C TYR A 67 -9.59 9.71 -4.03
N ILE A 68 -8.51 8.92 -4.17
CA ILE A 68 -8.11 8.35 -5.47
C ILE A 68 -9.21 7.43 -6.05
N PRO A 69 -9.74 6.44 -5.31
CA PRO A 69 -10.80 5.60 -5.85
C PRO A 69 -12.03 6.38 -6.28
N LYS A 70 -12.46 7.33 -5.43
CA LYS A 70 -13.65 8.14 -5.65
C LYS A 70 -13.55 8.96 -6.93
N GLU A 71 -12.41 9.60 -7.16
CA GLU A 71 -12.24 10.47 -8.32
C GLU A 71 -12.04 9.66 -9.61
N VAL A 72 -11.28 8.55 -9.56
CA VAL A 72 -11.10 7.65 -10.71
C VAL A 72 -12.42 6.98 -11.12
N SER A 73 -13.31 6.65 -10.18
CA SER A 73 -14.64 6.12 -10.50
C SER A 73 -15.56 7.18 -11.14
N ARG A 74 -15.32 8.48 -10.91
CA ARG A 74 -16.10 9.58 -11.51
C ARG A 74 -15.57 9.95 -12.90
N ASP A 75 -14.25 10.08 -13.03
CA ASP A 75 -13.59 10.38 -14.28
C ASP A 75 -12.31 9.53 -14.44
N GLN A 76 -12.43 8.49 -15.25
CA GLN A 76 -11.34 7.57 -15.57
C GLN A 76 -10.18 8.25 -16.31
N ALA A 77 -10.42 9.36 -17.03
CA ALA A 77 -9.39 10.08 -17.76
C ALA A 77 -8.42 10.84 -16.84
N SER A 78 -8.84 11.15 -15.62
CA SER A 78 -8.03 11.81 -14.59
C SER A 78 -7.00 10.89 -13.92
N ALA A 79 -7.10 9.57 -14.10
CA ALA A 79 -6.24 8.60 -13.43
C ALA A 79 -4.72 8.83 -13.62
N PRO A 80 -4.19 9.15 -14.81
CA PRO A 80 -2.75 9.36 -14.98
C PRO A 80 -2.21 10.57 -14.20
N SER A 81 -2.97 11.67 -14.15
CA SER A 81 -2.55 12.88 -13.41
C SER A 81 -2.67 12.70 -11.91
N LEU A 82 -3.75 12.06 -11.45
CA LEU A 82 -3.92 11.70 -10.03
C LEU A 82 -2.78 10.80 -9.54
N VAL A 83 -2.40 9.77 -10.31
CA VAL A 83 -1.28 8.89 -9.94
C VAL A 83 0.01 9.67 -9.79
N MET A 84 0.35 10.55 -10.75
CA MET A 84 1.59 11.34 -10.66
C MET A 84 1.58 12.26 -9.44
N ASN A 85 0.50 13.00 -9.23
CA ASN A 85 0.38 13.95 -8.13
C ASN A 85 0.50 13.25 -6.77
N PHE A 86 -0.23 12.14 -6.57
CA PHE A 86 -0.16 11.41 -5.32
C PHE A 86 1.17 10.69 -5.12
N ILE A 87 1.84 10.22 -6.17
CA ILE A 87 3.21 9.69 -6.04
C ILE A 87 4.16 10.77 -5.52
N LEU A 88 4.10 12.00 -6.06
CA LEU A 88 4.94 13.10 -5.59
C LEU A 88 4.65 13.47 -4.13
N ILE A 89 3.38 13.54 -3.76
CA ILE A 89 2.96 13.78 -2.36
C ILE A 89 3.49 12.66 -1.45
N ARG A 90 3.37 11.38 -1.85
CA ARG A 90 3.86 10.25 -1.06
C ARG A 90 5.38 10.23 -0.93
N ILE A 91 6.12 10.59 -1.99
CA ILE A 91 7.58 10.73 -1.91
C ILE A 91 7.96 11.83 -0.93
N PHE A 92 7.31 13.00 -1.00
CA PHE A 92 7.56 14.09 -0.06
C PHE A 92 7.25 13.68 1.39
N LEU A 93 6.09 13.09 1.65
CA LEU A 93 5.69 12.63 2.99
C LEU A 93 6.61 11.50 3.50
N TRP A 94 7.10 10.63 2.62
CA TRP A 94 8.08 9.62 2.96
C TRP A 94 9.43 10.24 3.36
N VAL A 95 9.92 11.24 2.61
CA VAL A 95 11.17 11.96 2.97
C VAL A 95 11.04 12.62 4.34
N VAL A 96 9.91 13.28 4.61
CA VAL A 96 9.68 13.88 5.93
C VAL A 96 9.64 12.79 7.02
N SER A 97 8.95 11.68 6.75
CA SER A 97 8.79 10.59 7.70
C SER A 97 10.09 9.84 7.99
N ILE A 98 10.96 9.63 7.00
CA ILE A 98 12.27 8.97 7.21
C ILE A 98 13.23 9.86 7.99
N LEU A 99 13.16 11.18 7.81
CA LEU A 99 13.93 12.14 8.61
C LEU A 99 13.45 12.15 10.07
N LEU A 100 12.14 12.15 10.29
CA LEU A 100 11.56 12.02 11.63
C LEU A 100 11.93 10.69 12.29
N LEU A 101 11.91 9.59 11.52
CA LEU A 101 12.35 8.28 12.00
C LEU A 101 13.82 8.29 12.42
N ALA A 102 14.70 8.88 11.59
CA ALA A 102 16.11 9.01 11.92
C ALA A 102 16.33 9.85 13.19
N GLY A 103 15.60 10.95 13.34
CA GLY A 103 15.61 11.77 14.56
C GLY A 103 15.15 10.97 15.77
N PHE A 104 13.97 10.35 15.70
CA PHE A 104 13.42 9.51 16.76
C PHE A 104 14.37 8.39 17.17
N ALA A 105 14.96 7.69 16.20
CA ALA A 105 15.86 6.57 16.47
C ALA A 105 17.16 7.00 17.18
N ASN A 106 17.64 8.22 16.93
CA ASN A 106 18.78 8.78 17.64
C ASN A 106 18.41 9.32 19.02
N LEU A 107 17.27 10.01 19.17
CA LEU A 107 16.80 10.52 20.47
C LEU A 107 16.50 9.39 21.46
N ALA A 108 15.88 8.31 20.99
CA ALA A 108 15.59 7.13 21.80
C ALA A 108 16.83 6.29 22.13
N SER A 109 18.02 6.67 21.63
CA SER A 109 19.29 5.98 21.87
C SER A 109 19.25 4.48 21.50
N TYR A 110 18.54 4.13 20.43
CA TYR A 110 18.41 2.73 20.02
C TYR A 110 19.76 2.13 19.57
N PRO A 111 19.99 0.81 19.83
CA PRO A 111 21.15 0.10 19.31
C PRO A 111 21.22 0.14 17.78
N GLY A 112 22.43 0.00 17.22
CA GLY A 112 22.66 0.00 15.77
C GLY A 112 21.83 -1.03 15.01
N GLU A 113 21.59 -2.20 15.61
CA GLU A 113 20.78 -3.27 15.04
C GLU A 113 19.31 -2.84 14.86
N VAL A 114 18.72 -2.21 15.88
CA VAL A 114 17.34 -1.69 15.83
C VAL A 114 17.24 -0.55 14.82
N LYS A 115 18.22 0.36 14.79
CA LYS A 115 18.30 1.42 13.77
C LYS A 115 18.31 0.83 12.35
N GLY A 116 19.12 -0.21 12.12
CA GLY A 116 19.16 -0.93 10.84
C GLY A 116 17.78 -1.46 10.43
N LEU A 117 17.07 -2.13 11.34
CA LEU A 117 15.72 -2.63 11.08
C LEU A 117 14.73 -1.49 10.77
N LEU A 118 14.78 -0.40 11.54
CA LEU A 118 13.93 0.78 11.33
C LEU A 118 14.16 1.37 9.93
N PHE A 119 15.41 1.51 9.49
CA PHE A 119 15.71 2.03 8.16
C PHE A 119 15.30 1.06 7.05
N ILE A 120 15.54 -0.25 7.19
CA ILE A 120 15.10 -1.25 6.20
C ILE A 120 13.58 -1.21 6.04
N ILE A 121 12.82 -1.28 7.13
CA ILE A 121 11.36 -1.22 7.09
C ILE A 121 10.88 0.15 6.59
N GLY A 122 11.51 1.23 7.04
CA GLY A 122 11.17 2.60 6.63
C GLY A 122 11.35 2.82 5.12
N THR A 123 12.41 2.27 4.52
CA THR A 123 12.59 2.32 3.05
C THR A 123 11.55 1.47 2.31
N ALA A 124 11.16 0.31 2.87
CA ALA A 124 10.10 -0.51 2.30
C ALA A 124 8.75 0.23 2.24
N LYS A 125 8.49 1.15 3.17
CA LYS A 125 7.27 1.97 3.18
C LYS A 125 7.14 2.92 1.99
N LEU A 126 8.24 3.32 1.35
CA LEU A 126 8.19 4.08 0.09
C LEU A 126 7.49 3.27 -1.01
N TRP A 127 7.94 2.03 -1.22
CA TRP A 127 7.39 1.14 -2.25
C TRP A 127 5.94 0.78 -1.95
N GLU A 128 5.63 0.51 -0.68
CA GLU A 128 4.27 0.22 -0.23
C GLU A 128 3.34 1.43 -0.49
N GLY A 129 3.80 2.63 -0.17
CA GLY A 129 3.13 3.89 -0.46
C GLY A 129 2.89 4.08 -1.97
N ILE A 130 3.89 3.92 -2.83
CA ILE A 130 3.69 4.09 -4.28
C ILE A 130 2.72 3.02 -4.82
N ALA A 131 2.90 1.76 -4.42
CA ALA A 131 2.01 0.67 -4.80
C ALA A 131 0.56 0.92 -4.37
N GLY A 132 0.36 1.54 -3.19
CA GLY A 132 -0.95 1.93 -2.69
C GLY A 132 -1.70 2.90 -3.61
N VAL A 133 -1.03 3.89 -4.21
CA VAL A 133 -1.65 4.81 -5.20
C VAL A 133 -2.24 4.03 -6.35
N VAL A 134 -1.45 3.12 -6.91
CA VAL A 134 -1.84 2.34 -8.07
C VAL A 134 -2.95 1.34 -7.72
N ARG A 135 -2.88 0.72 -6.53
CA ARG A 135 -3.97 -0.14 -6.01
C ARG A 135 -5.28 0.65 -5.87
N ASN A 136 -5.23 1.86 -5.32
CA ASN A 136 -6.39 2.73 -5.17
C ASN A 136 -6.98 3.14 -6.54
N CYS A 137 -6.15 3.36 -7.56
CA CYS A 137 -6.64 3.60 -8.92
C CYS A 137 -7.31 2.35 -9.52
N LEU A 138 -6.69 1.17 -9.39
CA LEU A 138 -7.28 -0.09 -9.87
C LEU A 138 -8.61 -0.39 -9.18
N GLN A 139 -8.73 -0.05 -7.89
CA GLN A 139 -9.99 -0.08 -7.15
C GLN A 139 -11.04 0.86 -7.76
N GLY A 140 -10.66 2.09 -8.13
CA GLY A 140 -11.57 3.02 -8.83
C GLY A 140 -12.06 2.52 -10.20
N PHE A 141 -11.25 1.69 -10.88
CA PHE A 141 -11.64 0.99 -12.11
C PHE A 141 -12.44 -0.32 -11.89
N GLU A 142 -12.80 -0.65 -10.65
CA GLU A 142 -13.43 -1.92 -10.26
C GLU A 142 -12.59 -3.17 -10.62
N LYS A 143 -11.26 -3.01 -10.71
CA LYS A 143 -10.29 -4.06 -11.10
C LYS A 143 -9.51 -4.60 -9.90
N MET A 144 -10.24 -5.03 -8.88
CA MET A 144 -9.69 -5.59 -7.63
C MET A 144 -8.96 -6.93 -7.81
N GLU A 145 -9.26 -7.65 -8.88
CA GLU A 145 -8.59 -8.92 -9.21
C GLU A 145 -7.05 -8.78 -9.25
N TYR A 146 -6.55 -7.65 -9.76
CA TYR A 146 -5.10 -7.41 -9.86
C TYR A 146 -4.47 -6.97 -8.54
N THR A 147 -5.22 -6.24 -7.71
CA THR A 147 -4.73 -5.83 -6.39
C THR A 147 -4.63 -7.04 -5.46
N SER A 148 -5.63 -7.94 -5.50
CA SER A 148 -5.60 -9.23 -4.83
C SER A 148 -4.49 -10.14 -5.35
N ALA A 149 -4.30 -10.24 -6.68
CA ALA A 149 -3.22 -11.05 -7.24
C ALA A 149 -1.83 -10.58 -6.79
N ALA A 150 -1.59 -9.27 -6.80
CA ALA A 150 -0.31 -8.72 -6.32
C ALA A 150 -0.09 -8.97 -4.82
N ALA A 151 -1.14 -8.85 -4.00
CA ALA A 151 -1.07 -9.15 -2.57
C ALA A 151 -0.76 -10.63 -2.32
N ILE A 152 -1.35 -11.55 -3.10
CA ILE A 152 -1.05 -12.98 -3.03
C ILE A 152 0.42 -13.21 -3.37
N VAL A 153 0.91 -12.69 -4.50
CA VAL A 153 2.33 -12.83 -4.92
C VAL A 153 3.28 -12.35 -3.83
N GLU A 154 3.03 -11.18 -3.26
CA GLU A 154 3.80 -10.62 -2.14
C GLU A 154 3.81 -11.54 -0.92
N ARG A 155 2.63 -12.00 -0.48
CA ARG A 155 2.47 -12.80 0.75
C ARG A 155 3.02 -14.21 0.60
N THR A 156 2.85 -14.82 -0.59
CA THR A 156 3.45 -16.10 -0.93
C THR A 156 4.97 -16.00 -0.92
N PHE A 157 5.54 -14.96 -1.54
CA PHE A 157 6.99 -14.75 -1.55
C PHE A 157 7.53 -14.54 -0.13
N LEU A 158 6.94 -13.62 0.63
CA LEU A 158 7.35 -13.33 2.00
C LEU A 158 7.30 -14.58 2.88
N THR A 159 6.23 -15.37 2.79
CA THR A 159 6.09 -16.57 3.62
C THR A 159 7.05 -17.66 3.17
N ALA A 160 7.10 -17.98 1.88
CA ALA A 160 7.94 -19.07 1.38
C ALA A 160 9.43 -18.79 1.63
N VAL A 161 9.90 -17.60 1.25
CA VAL A 161 11.31 -17.22 1.41
C VAL A 161 11.63 -16.95 2.88
N GLY A 162 10.73 -16.29 3.61
CA GLY A 162 10.89 -16.02 5.04
C GLY A 162 11.01 -17.29 5.87
N VAL A 163 10.11 -18.25 5.67
CA VAL A 163 10.15 -19.54 6.39
C VAL A 163 11.42 -20.32 6.05
N VAL A 164 11.81 -20.40 4.77
CA VAL A 164 13.07 -21.06 4.38
C VAL A 164 14.27 -20.36 5.02
N ALA A 165 14.32 -19.04 5.02
CA ALA A 165 15.39 -18.27 5.66
C ALA A 165 15.46 -18.55 7.17
N LEU A 166 14.32 -18.64 7.86
CA LEU A 166 14.28 -18.99 9.28
C LEU A 166 14.83 -20.39 9.55
N PHE A 167 14.51 -21.38 8.70
CA PHE A 167 15.08 -22.72 8.81
C PHE A 167 16.60 -22.75 8.60
N LEU A 168 17.14 -21.81 7.81
CA LEU A 168 18.58 -21.62 7.62
C LEU A 168 19.25 -20.81 8.74
N GLY A 169 18.51 -20.41 9.78
CA GLY A 169 19.04 -19.63 10.90
C GLY A 169 19.19 -18.13 10.61
N ALA A 170 18.43 -17.59 9.65
CA ALA A 170 18.48 -16.16 9.34
C ALA A 170 17.97 -15.29 10.49
N GLY A 171 18.69 -14.20 10.79
CA GLY A 171 18.31 -13.23 11.82
C GLY A 171 17.29 -12.18 11.35
N ALA A 172 16.92 -11.27 12.26
CA ALA A 172 15.90 -10.23 12.03
C ALA A 172 16.17 -9.33 10.82
N ALA A 173 17.44 -8.97 10.60
CA ALA A 173 17.82 -8.11 9.47
C ALA A 173 17.51 -8.75 8.11
N VAL A 174 17.73 -10.06 7.98
CA VAL A 174 17.44 -10.79 6.74
C VAL A 174 15.93 -10.88 6.53
N ILE A 175 15.16 -11.14 7.58
CA ILE A 175 13.69 -11.15 7.49
C ILE A 175 13.15 -9.78 7.11
N ALA A 176 13.65 -8.70 7.71
CA ALA A 176 13.29 -7.33 7.33
C ALA A 176 13.64 -7.03 5.86
N ALA A 177 14.78 -7.51 5.37
CA ALA A 177 15.15 -7.36 3.96
C ALA A 177 14.21 -8.16 3.04
N ILE A 178 13.81 -9.38 3.41
CA ILE A 178 12.82 -10.16 2.67
C ILE A 178 11.48 -9.42 2.62
N MET A 179 11.05 -8.79 3.72
CA MET A 179 9.85 -7.94 3.75
C MET A 179 9.99 -6.75 2.80
N ALA A 180 11.15 -6.09 2.76
CA ALA A 180 11.39 -4.98 1.84
C ALA A 180 11.38 -5.43 0.38
N VAL A 181 11.93 -6.61 0.08
CA VAL A 181 11.89 -7.20 -1.27
C VAL A 181 10.46 -7.60 -1.65
N SER A 182 9.67 -8.14 -0.72
CA SER A 182 8.28 -8.50 -0.99
C SER A 182 7.42 -7.29 -1.33
N THR A 183 7.61 -6.15 -0.63
CA THR A 183 6.88 -4.91 -0.96
C THR A 183 7.31 -4.34 -2.32
N LEU A 184 8.60 -4.46 -2.67
CA LEU A 184 9.08 -4.10 -4.00
C LEU A 184 8.45 -5.00 -5.09
N LEU A 185 8.37 -6.31 -4.86
CA LEU A 185 7.70 -7.25 -5.76
C LEU A 185 6.21 -6.92 -5.93
N ASN A 186 5.53 -6.53 -4.84
CA ASN A 186 4.16 -6.05 -4.91
C ASN A 186 4.04 -4.84 -5.84
N PHE A 187 4.88 -3.83 -5.61
CA PHE A 187 4.93 -2.63 -6.43
C PHE A 187 5.13 -2.96 -7.91
N LEU A 188 6.10 -3.79 -8.25
CA LEU A 188 6.38 -4.20 -9.64
C LEU A 188 5.19 -4.93 -10.27
N THR A 189 4.53 -5.81 -9.51
CA THR A 189 3.36 -6.57 -9.97
C THR A 189 2.19 -5.64 -10.27
N VAL A 190 1.88 -4.73 -9.34
CA VAL A 190 0.81 -3.74 -9.50
C VAL A 190 1.13 -2.77 -10.64
N ALA A 191 2.36 -2.29 -10.75
CA ALA A 191 2.80 -1.38 -11.81
C ALA A 191 2.70 -2.04 -13.20
N LYS A 192 3.05 -3.33 -13.32
CA LYS A 192 2.90 -4.10 -14.56
C LYS A 192 1.42 -4.21 -14.97
N PHE A 193 0.52 -4.47 -14.02
CA PHE A 193 -0.91 -4.51 -14.32
C PHE A 193 -1.47 -3.13 -14.68
N PHE A 194 -1.04 -2.07 -14.01
CA PHE A 194 -1.48 -0.72 -14.29
C PHE A 194 -1.12 -0.24 -15.71
N ARG A 195 0.07 -0.58 -16.19
CA ARG A 195 0.50 -0.31 -17.58
C ARG A 195 -0.45 -0.89 -18.64
N ARG A 196 -1.24 -1.91 -18.30
CA ARG A 196 -2.24 -2.50 -19.22
C ARG A 196 -3.48 -1.63 -19.38
N PHE A 197 -3.82 -0.82 -18.38
CA PHE A 197 -5.04 -0.01 -18.36
C PHE A 197 -4.78 1.47 -18.64
N VAL A 198 -3.57 1.96 -18.37
CA VAL A 198 -3.19 3.35 -18.63
C VAL A 198 -1.91 3.36 -19.50
N PRO A 199 -2.06 3.41 -20.84
CA PRO A 199 -0.92 3.46 -21.76
C PRO A 199 -0.22 4.83 -21.81
N ARG A 200 -0.92 5.89 -21.38
CA ARG A 200 -0.39 7.26 -21.41
C ARG A 200 0.41 7.54 -20.14
N LEU A 201 1.65 8.01 -20.32
CA LEU A 201 2.55 8.39 -19.23
C LEU A 201 1.83 9.34 -18.24
N PRO A 202 2.02 9.16 -16.93
CA PRO A 202 1.46 10.07 -15.93
C PRO A 202 1.96 11.49 -16.21
N ARG A 203 1.05 12.43 -16.46
CA ARG A 203 1.39 13.85 -16.64
C ARG A 203 1.11 14.58 -15.33
N PHE A 204 2.07 15.40 -14.89
CA PHE A 204 1.89 16.25 -13.72
C PHE A 204 0.86 17.33 -14.04
N ASP A 205 -0.23 17.38 -13.28
CA ASP A 205 -1.22 18.45 -13.36
C ASP A 205 -1.64 18.87 -11.94
N PRO A 206 -1.05 19.94 -11.38
CA PRO A 206 -1.34 20.42 -10.04
C PRO A 206 -2.81 20.76 -9.79
N SER A 207 -3.57 21.07 -10.85
CA SER A 207 -4.95 21.57 -10.72
C SER A 207 -5.93 20.48 -10.29
N ALA A 208 -5.72 19.23 -10.73
CA ALA A 208 -6.61 18.11 -10.40
C ALA A 208 -6.53 17.68 -8.92
N ALA A 209 -5.39 17.88 -8.25
CA ALA A 209 -5.21 17.48 -6.85
C ALA A 209 -5.88 18.45 -5.85
N PHE A 210 -6.00 19.73 -6.22
CA PHE A 210 -6.48 20.78 -5.31
C PHE A 210 -7.86 21.35 -5.68
N ALA A 211 -8.28 21.32 -6.96
CA ALA A 211 -9.52 21.98 -7.39
C ALA A 211 -10.81 21.31 -6.90
N HIS A 212 -10.78 20.01 -6.55
CA HIS A 212 -11.98 19.29 -6.10
C HIS A 212 -11.94 18.85 -4.62
N GLY A 213 -10.82 19.04 -3.91
CA GLY A 213 -10.65 18.64 -2.50
C GLY A 213 -11.01 19.73 -1.48
N VAL A 214 -11.08 20.99 -1.90
CA VAL A 214 -11.50 22.11 -1.04
C VAL A 214 -12.75 22.73 -1.65
N GLY A 215 -13.91 22.22 -1.24
CA GLY A 215 -15.22 22.80 -1.58
C GLY A 215 -15.41 24.15 -0.90
N ILE A 216 -14.80 25.20 -1.45
CA ILE A 216 -15.23 26.59 -1.28
C ILE A 216 -15.30 27.18 -2.68
N GLY A 217 -16.49 27.16 -3.30
CA GLY A 217 -16.66 27.74 -4.64
C GLY A 217 -17.93 27.31 -5.37
N GLY A 218 -19.07 27.82 -4.92
CA GLY A 218 -20.30 28.11 -5.69
C GLY A 218 -20.65 27.30 -6.93
N GLY A 219 -21.47 26.26 -6.75
CA GLY A 219 -22.36 25.73 -7.79
C GLY A 219 -23.80 26.07 -7.45
N VAL A 220 -24.30 27.17 -8.02
CA VAL A 220 -25.70 27.62 -7.90
C VAL A 220 -26.64 26.48 -8.32
N VAL A 221 -27.38 25.95 -7.35
CA VAL A 221 -28.50 25.03 -7.57
C VAL A 221 -29.62 25.83 -8.25
N ARG A 222 -29.80 25.63 -9.55
CA ARG A 222 -31.02 26.05 -10.25
C ARG A 222 -31.49 24.95 -11.20
N GLY A 223 -32.22 23.99 -10.63
CA GLY A 223 -32.96 22.98 -11.37
C GLY A 223 -34.28 22.72 -10.67
N ARG A 224 -35.36 23.33 -11.19
CA ARG A 224 -36.75 23.15 -10.76
C ARG A 224 -37.12 21.67 -10.66
N VAL A 225 -37.65 21.27 -9.51
CA VAL A 225 -38.48 20.07 -9.35
C VAL A 225 -39.94 20.50 -9.43
N PRO A 226 -40.73 20.06 -10.42
CA PRO A 226 -42.17 20.12 -10.31
C PRO A 226 -42.65 18.93 -9.48
N PHE A 227 -43.43 19.24 -8.45
CA PHE A 227 -44.24 18.28 -7.70
C PHE A 227 -45.20 17.56 -8.64
N PHE A 228 -45.26 16.23 -8.55
CA PHE A 228 -46.48 15.41 -8.56
C PHE A 228 -46.18 14.10 -7.84
#